data_AF-A0A9D4FKH2-F1
#
_entry.id   AF-A0A9D4FKH2-F1
#
_cell.length_a   1.000
_cell.length_b   1.000
_cell.length_c   1.000
_cell.angle_alpha   90.00
_cell.angle_beta   90.00
_cell.angle_gamma   90.00
#
_symmetry.space_group_name_H-M   'P 1'
#
loop_
_entity.id
_entity.type
_entity.pdbx_description
1 polymer ?
#
loop_
_entity_poly.entity_id
_entity_poly.type
_entity_poly.pdbx_seq_one_letter_code
_entity_poly.pdbx_strand_id
1 'polypeptide(L)'
;MQSKYVHFISTSKDFSEDLVSTKKMKLRERIEKAVRICQRSLFIIDQIDKMSSVVLDYHGYVDGVDSRKAVFIFLRHLGPT
;
A
#
# COMPACT_ATOMS: atom_id res chain seq x y z
N MET A 1 16.26 3.02 3.99
CA MET A 1 15.42 4.08 4.60
C MET A 1 14.99 3.60 5.98
N GLN A 2 15.36 4.29 7.07
CA GLN A 2 15.04 3.88 8.46
C GLN A 2 14.01 4.81 9.14
N SER A 3 13.23 5.59 8.38
CA SER A 3 12.19 6.45 8.97
C SER A 3 10.95 5.63 9.32
N LYS A 4 10.41 5.86 10.53
CA LYS A 4 9.14 5.27 10.99
C LYS A 4 7.91 5.65 10.16
N TYR A 5 8.03 6.68 9.31
CA TYR A 5 6.97 7.18 8.44
C TYR A 5 7.17 6.76 6.97
N VAL A 6 8.17 5.93 6.71
CA VAL A 6 8.42 5.33 5.40
C VAL A 6 8.07 3.85 5.49
N HIS A 7 7.09 3.44 4.70
CA HIS A 7 6.58 2.08 4.67
C HIS A 7 6.89 1.47 3.31
N PHE A 8 7.87 0.57 3.29
CA PHE A 8 8.12 -0.30 2.13
C PHE A 8 7.24 -1.54 2.25
N ILE A 9 6.50 -1.85 1.19
CA ILE A 9 5.55 -2.96 1.13
C ILE A 9 5.81 -3.71 -0.17
N SER A 10 6.21 -4.97 -0.08
CA SER A 10 6.39 -5.86 -1.22
C SER A 10 5.22 -6.84 -1.25
N THR A 11 4.32 -6.68 -2.21
CA THR A 11 3.05 -7.43 -2.24
C THR A 11 3.25 -8.95 -2.30
N SER A 12 4.34 -9.41 -2.90
CA SER A 12 4.70 -10.81 -3.00
C SER A 12 5.36 -11.38 -1.76
N LYS A 13 5.99 -10.55 -0.92
CA LYS A 13 6.67 -11.00 0.30
C LYS A 13 5.81 -10.79 1.54
N ASP A 14 5.25 -9.59 1.70
CA ASP A 14 4.41 -9.24 2.84
C ASP A 14 3.07 -10.00 2.85
N PHE A 15 2.62 -10.48 1.68
CA PHE A 15 1.32 -11.14 1.51
C PHE A 15 1.39 -12.37 0.58
N SER A 16 2.50 -13.11 0.55
CA SER A 16 2.73 -14.24 -0.38
C SER A 16 1.58 -15.27 -0.39
N GLU A 17 1.12 -15.68 0.79
CA GLU A 17 0.18 -16.80 0.99
C GLU A 17 -1.30 -16.38 1.07
N ASP A 18 -1.57 -15.09 1.01
CA ASP A 18 -2.92 -14.56 1.21
C ASP A 18 -3.80 -14.67 -0.05
N LEU A 19 -5.10 -14.90 0.13
CA LEU A 19 -6.09 -14.67 -0.92
C LEU A 19 -6.11 -13.18 -1.31
N VAL A 20 -6.44 -12.87 -2.57
CA VAL A 20 -6.45 -11.48 -3.10
C VAL A 20 -7.25 -10.51 -2.23
N SER A 21 -8.40 -10.95 -1.69
CA SER A 21 -9.22 -10.18 -0.75
C SER A 21 -8.49 -9.88 0.57
N THR A 22 -7.79 -10.87 1.12
CA THR A 22 -7.00 -10.74 2.35
C THR A 22 -5.81 -9.81 2.15
N LYS A 23 -5.12 -9.87 1.00
CA LYS A 23 -4.03 -8.94 0.66
C LYS A 23 -4.52 -7.48 0.67
N LYS A 24 -5.69 -7.25 0.07
CA LYS A 24 -6.33 -5.93 0.03
C LYS A 24 -6.62 -5.41 1.45
N MET A 25 -7.24 -6.24 2.28
CA MET A 25 -7.59 -5.87 3.66
C MET A 25 -6.35 -5.51 4.49
N LYS A 26 -5.32 -6.36 4.47
CA LYS A 26 -4.08 -6.12 5.23
C LYS A 26 -3.34 -4.86 4.76
N LEU A 27 -3.34 -4.59 3.45
CA LEU A 27 -2.76 -3.36 2.91
C LEU A 27 -3.50 -2.11 3.43
N ARG A 28 -4.84 -2.13 3.40
CA ARG A 28 -5.67 -1.01 3.89
C ARG A 28 -5.45 -0.76 5.38
N GLU A 29 -5.46 -1.81 6.19
CA GLU A 29 -5.21 -1.73 7.63
C GLU A 29 -3.81 -1.15 7.94
N ARG A 30 -2.79 -1.55 7.17
CA ARG A 30 -1.42 -1.04 7.34
C ARG A 30 -1.33 0.46 7.04
N ILE A 31 -2.04 0.92 6.00
CA ILE A 31 -2.11 2.33 5.64
C ILE A 31 -2.90 3.13 6.66
N GLU A 32 -4.07 2.64 7.07
CA GLU A 32 -4.91 3.25 8.09
C GLU A 32 -4.12 3.48 9.39
N LYS A 33 -3.45 2.44 9.90
CA LYS A 33 -2.62 2.51 11.10
C LYS A 33 -1.51 3.54 10.98
N ALA A 34 -0.80 3.56 9.84
CA ALA A 34 0.29 4.49 9.60
C ALA A 34 -0.19 5.94 9.44
N VAL A 35 -1.28 6.17 8.70
CA VAL A 35 -1.85 7.51 8.46
C VAL A 35 -2.45 8.10 9.75
N ARG A 36 -3.03 7.26 10.63
CA ARG A 36 -3.45 7.67 11.97
C ARG A 36 -2.31 8.21 12.82
N ILE A 37 -1.11 7.66 12.65
CA ILE A 37 0.10 8.13 13.35
C ILE A 37 0.69 9.37 12.65
N CYS A 38 0.74 9.35 11.32
CA CYS A 38 1.26 10.45 10.51
C CYS A 38 0.58 10.53 9.14
N GLN A 39 -0.20 11.59 8.93
CA GLN A 39 -0.92 11.81 7.67
C GLN A 39 0.00 12.00 6.45
N ARG A 40 1.29 12.31 6.66
CA ARG A 40 2.29 12.51 5.60
C ARG A 40 3.21 11.30 5.42
N SER A 41 2.77 10.13 5.85
CA SER A 41 3.53 8.89 5.67
C SER A 41 3.75 8.60 4.17
N LEU A 42 4.92 8.05 3.85
CA LEU A 42 5.30 7.63 2.52
C LEU A 42 5.14 6.11 2.41
N PHE A 43 4.40 5.66 1.41
CA PHE A 43 4.19 4.26 1.10
C PHE A 43 4.86 3.93 -0.24
N ILE A 44 5.79 2.98 -0.23
CA ILE A 44 6.43 2.44 -1.43
C ILE A 44 5.91 1.01 -1.60
N ILE A 45 5.08 0.79 -2.60
CA ILE A 45 4.42 -0.50 -2.84
C ILE A 45 5.03 -1.13 -4.09
N ASP A 46 5.77 -2.21 -3.87
CA ASP A 46 6.47 -2.96 -4.90
C ASP A 46 5.65 -4.17 -5.39
N GLN A 47 5.81 -4.49 -6.68
CA GLN A 47 5.09 -5.53 -7.40
C GLN A 47 3.57 -5.33 -7.35
N ILE A 48 3.13 -4.09 -7.60
CA ILE A 48 1.70 -3.76 -7.59
C ILE A 48 0.89 -4.54 -8.64
N ASP A 49 1.53 -5.04 -9.72
CA ASP A 49 0.96 -5.95 -10.71
C ASP A 49 0.40 -7.25 -10.11
N LYS A 50 0.94 -7.70 -8.98
CA LYS A 50 0.44 -8.89 -8.27
C LYS A 50 -0.76 -8.58 -7.39
N MET A 51 -1.17 -7.31 -7.29
CA MET A 51 -2.46 -6.91 -6.74
C MET A 51 -3.44 -6.61 -7.88
N SER A 52 -4.67 -7.10 -7.72
CA SER A 52 -5.77 -6.77 -8.64
C SER A 52 -5.93 -5.25 -8.75
N SER A 53 -6.19 -4.74 -9.95
CA SER A 53 -6.38 -3.30 -10.24
C SER A 53 -7.46 -2.64 -9.37
N VAL A 54 -8.38 -3.43 -8.82
CA VAL A 54 -9.49 -3.01 -7.94
C VAL A 54 -9.04 -2.71 -6.49
N VAL A 55 -7.74 -2.88 -6.18
CA VAL A 55 -7.19 -2.61 -4.84
C VAL A 55 -6.88 -1.12 -4.63
N LEU A 56 -6.70 -0.35 -5.70
CA LEU A 56 -6.17 1.02 -5.68
C LEU A 56 -7.23 2.12 -5.71
N ASP A 57 -8.46 1.82 -5.34
CA ASP A 57 -9.52 2.83 -5.22
C ASP A 57 -9.30 3.70 -3.97
N TYR A 58 -8.21 4.46 -3.96
CA TYR A 58 -7.82 5.39 -2.89
C TYR A 58 -8.56 6.70 -3.08
N HIS A 59 -9.84 6.71 -2.75
CA HIS A 59 -10.65 7.92 -2.71
C HIS A 59 -10.34 8.80 -1.49
N GLY A 60 -9.07 9.15 -1.26
CA GLY A 60 -8.63 10.03 -0.17
C GLY A 60 -8.90 9.54 1.26
N TYR A 61 -9.81 8.59 1.45
CA TYR A 61 -10.20 7.97 2.70
C TYR A 61 -9.96 6.47 2.61
N VAL A 62 -9.11 5.97 3.49
CA VAL A 62 -8.92 4.53 3.70
C VAL A 62 -9.58 4.21 5.03
N ASP A 63 -10.68 3.46 4.97
CA ASP A 63 -11.43 2.97 6.13
C ASP A 63 -11.74 4.08 7.17
N GLY A 64 -12.17 5.24 6.65
CA GLY A 64 -12.55 6.42 7.45
C GLY A 64 -11.39 7.37 7.81
N VAL A 65 -10.15 7.05 7.41
CA VAL A 65 -8.97 7.89 7.69
C VAL A 65 -8.56 8.69 6.46
N ASP A 66 -8.43 10.02 6.63
CA ASP A 66 -7.98 10.93 5.58
C ASP A 66 -6.49 10.70 5.25
N SER A 67 -6.27 10.07 4.10
CA SER A 67 -4.98 9.71 3.51
C SER A 67 -4.56 10.64 2.38
N ARG A 68 -5.28 11.74 2.12
CA ARG A 68 -4.99 12.67 1.00
C ARG A 68 -3.62 13.34 1.09
N LYS A 69 -3.04 13.41 2.29
CA LYS A 69 -1.70 13.99 2.53
C LYS A 69 -0.58 12.94 2.47
N ALA A 70 -0.92 11.66 2.38
CA ALA A 70 0.05 10.59 2.28
C ALA A 70 0.59 10.52 0.85
N VAL A 71 1.83 10.05 0.70
CA VAL A 71 2.46 9.87 -0.60
C VAL A 71 2.53 8.40 -0.90
N PHE A 72 2.08 8.01 -2.09
CA PHE A 72 2.12 6.62 -2.56
C PHE A 72 2.99 6.53 -3.80
N ILE A 73 4.00 5.66 -3.76
CA ILE A 73 4.86 5.30 -4.89
C ILE A 73 4.59 3.85 -5.23
N PHE A 74 4.13 3.59 -6.45
CA PHE A 74 3.84 2.25 -6.94
C PHE A 74 4.95 1.80 -7.90
N LEU A 75 5.54 0.64 -7.63
CA LEU A 75 6.54 0.01 -8.48
C LEU A 75 5.95 -1.23 -9.14
N ARG A 76 6.12 -1.32 -10.45
CA ARG A 76 5.78 -2.48 -11.28
C ARG A 76 7.00 -2.86 -12.09
N HIS A 77 7.30 -4.14 -12.15
CA HIS A 77 8.31 -4.66 -13.05
C HIS A 77 7.66 -4.96 -14.39
N LEU A 78 7.92 -4.13 -15.39
CA LEU A 78 7.60 -4.43 -16.78
C LEU A 78 8.87 -5.03 -17.38
N GLY A 79 8.84 -6.33 -17.70
CA GLY A 79 9.92 -6.96 -18.46
C GLY A 79 10.04 -6.34 -19.86
N PRO A 80 11.17 -6.55 -20.56
CA PRO A 80 11.26 -6.17 -21.97
C PRO A 80 10.21 -6.95 -22.76
N THR A 81 9.30 -6.22 -23.41
CA THR A 81 8.31 -6.74 -24.36
C THR A 81 8.96 -7.21 -25.64
#